data_AF-A0A7V9SIA4-F1
#
_entry.id   AF-A0A7V9SIA4-F1
#
_cell.length_a   1.000
_cell.length_b   1.000
_cell.length_c   1.000
_cell.angle_alpha   90.00
_cell.angle_beta   90.00
_cell.angle_gamma   90.00
#
_symmetry.space_group_name_H-M   'P 1'
#
loop_
_entity.id
_entity.type
_entity.pdbx_description
1 polymer ?
#
loop_
_entity_poly.entity_id
_entity_poly.type
_entity_poly.pdbx_seq_one_letter_code
_entity_poly.pdbx_strand_id
1 'polypeptide(L)'
;MTQDYSGFRPSRIWKRLPAGRRAEAAELFWSDEASAEQQVEACAAIATHMKFRAKTVLGLPREKKTQYLVRMPAVSDAVAARALVNYHLERQRPMMAAFLDALGVDHDNGLINDETAVKPESDKLQSAASAIAEQYPAEDVALYLSTLVSQDPDTWGELAQLPQITAPAQTA
;
A
#
# COMPACT_ATOMS: atom_id res chain seq x y z
N MET A 1 -25.48 7.87 5.05
CA MET A 1 -24.85 6.60 5.47
C MET A 1 -23.36 6.77 5.26
N THR A 2 -22.55 6.77 6.31
CA THR A 2 -21.08 6.87 6.16
C THR A 2 -20.56 5.50 5.72
N GLN A 3 -19.87 5.45 4.59
CA GLN A 3 -19.35 4.20 4.03
C GLN A 3 -18.25 3.65 4.95
N ASP A 4 -18.30 2.35 5.27
CA ASP A 4 -17.33 1.71 6.17
C ASP A 4 -16.06 1.32 5.40
N TYR A 5 -14.98 2.07 5.62
CA TYR A 5 -13.66 1.78 5.05
C TYR A 5 -12.73 1.01 6.00
N SER A 6 -13.24 0.47 7.11
CA SER A 6 -12.43 -0.29 8.08
C SER A 6 -11.72 -1.49 7.43
N GLY A 7 -12.30 -2.06 6.36
CA GLY A 7 -11.71 -3.10 5.53
C GLY A 7 -10.44 -2.65 4.79
N PHE A 8 -10.24 -1.36 4.56
CA PHE A 8 -9.11 -0.79 3.83
C PHE A 8 -8.00 -0.26 4.73
N ARG A 9 -8.09 -0.44 6.05
CA ARG A 9 -6.99 -0.04 6.94
C ARG A 9 -5.65 -0.61 6.47
N PRO A 10 -4.54 0.16 6.48
CA PRO A 10 -3.25 -0.29 5.95
C PRO A 10 -2.80 -1.61 6.55
N SER A 11 -2.94 -1.79 7.87
CA SER A 11 -2.58 -3.04 8.57
C SER A 11 -3.39 -4.25 8.09
N ARG A 12 -4.66 -4.07 7.67
CA ARG A 12 -5.48 -5.14 7.09
C ARG A 12 -5.09 -5.45 5.66
N ILE A 13 -4.74 -4.45 4.85
CA ILE A 13 -4.21 -4.66 3.49
C ILE A 13 -2.88 -5.42 3.60
N TRP A 14 -1.97 -4.95 4.45
CA TRP A 14 -0.70 -5.60 4.75
C TRP A 14 -0.85 -7.08 5.12
N LYS A 15 -1.79 -7.39 6.03
CA LYS A 15 -2.04 -8.77 6.49
C LYS A 15 -2.55 -9.70 5.39
N ARG A 16 -3.18 -9.17 4.34
CA ARG A 16 -3.71 -9.94 3.20
C ARG A 16 -2.70 -10.13 2.06
N LEU A 17 -1.61 -9.36 2.02
CA LEU A 17 -0.56 -9.54 1.02
C LEU A 17 -0.01 -10.97 1.02
N PRO A 18 0.22 -11.60 -0.14
CA PRO A 18 0.98 -12.83 -0.23
C PRO A 18 2.35 -12.69 0.45
N ALA A 19 2.87 -13.78 1.02
CA ALA A 19 4.08 -13.73 1.84
C ALA A 19 5.30 -13.14 1.11
N GLY A 20 5.48 -13.47 -0.18
CA GLY A 20 6.55 -12.92 -1.01
C GLY A 20 6.43 -11.40 -1.19
N ARG A 21 5.24 -10.93 -1.62
CA ARG A 21 4.96 -9.50 -1.81
C ARG A 21 5.10 -8.70 -0.51
N ARG A 22 4.71 -9.28 0.62
CA ARG A 22 4.88 -8.67 1.95
C ARG A 22 6.35 -8.54 2.34
N ALA A 23 7.18 -9.53 2.03
CA ALA A 23 8.63 -9.48 2.28
C ALA A 23 9.30 -8.41 1.41
N GLU A 24 8.93 -8.33 0.13
CA GLU A 24 9.43 -7.30 -0.78
C GLU A 24 9.03 -5.89 -0.32
N ALA A 25 7.76 -5.67 0.04
CA ALA A 25 7.31 -4.40 0.59
C ALA A 25 8.04 -4.02 1.89
N ALA A 26 8.27 -4.98 2.79
CA ALA A 26 9.09 -4.75 3.99
C ALA A 26 10.54 -4.37 3.66
N GLU A 27 11.16 -5.01 2.66
CA GLU A 27 12.52 -4.70 2.27
C GLU A 27 12.65 -3.27 1.72
N LEU A 28 11.74 -2.88 0.83
CA LEU A 28 11.67 -1.51 0.27
C LEU A 28 11.39 -0.47 1.36
N PHE A 29 10.56 -0.81 2.34
CA PHE A 29 10.34 0.02 3.52
C PHE A 29 11.62 0.29 4.31
N TRP A 30 12.50 -0.70 4.48
CA TRP A 30 13.76 -0.52 5.21
C TRP A 30 14.85 0.22 4.42
N SER A 31 14.72 0.34 3.10
CA SER A 31 15.64 1.12 2.27
C SER A 31 15.23 2.57 2.08
N ASP A 32 13.99 2.92 2.42
CA ASP A 32 13.47 4.27 2.23
C ASP A 32 13.89 5.24 3.34
N GLU A 33 14.57 6.31 2.96
CA GLU A 33 15.00 7.36 3.88
C GLU A 33 13.82 8.19 4.41
N ALA A 34 12.74 8.33 3.62
CA ALA A 34 11.54 9.07 3.99
C ALA A 34 10.63 8.34 5.00
N SER A 35 11.01 7.12 5.41
CA SER A 35 10.30 6.29 6.38
C SER A 35 11.04 6.15 7.72
N ALA A 36 12.05 6.99 8.01
CA ALA A 36 12.89 6.86 9.20
C ALA A 36 12.10 6.76 10.52
N GLU A 37 11.05 7.58 10.69
CA GLU A 37 10.20 7.54 11.88
C GLU A 37 9.46 6.21 12.03
N GLN A 38 8.81 5.75 10.95
CA GLN A 38 8.09 4.48 10.93
C GLN A 38 9.07 3.30 11.09
N GLN A 39 10.29 3.40 10.59
CA GLN A 39 11.32 2.38 10.78
C GLN A 39 11.74 2.25 12.26
N VAL A 40 11.85 3.36 12.99
CA VAL A 40 12.08 3.36 14.44
C VAL A 40 10.90 2.74 15.18
N GLU A 41 9.67 3.09 14.81
CA GLU A 41 8.45 2.50 15.37
C GLU A 41 8.40 0.99 15.14
N ALA A 42 8.66 0.53 13.91
CA ALA A 42 8.71 -0.89 13.57
C ALA A 42 9.79 -1.63 14.37
N CYS A 43 10.97 -1.02 14.56
CA CYS A 43 12.03 -1.60 15.39
C CYS A 43 11.60 -1.72 16.86
N ALA A 44 10.88 -0.74 17.41
CA ALA A 44 10.36 -0.79 18.78
C ALA A 44 9.28 -1.87 18.95
N ALA A 45 8.39 -2.02 17.96
CA ALA A 45 7.36 -3.06 17.95
C ALA A 45 7.98 -4.47 17.88
N ILE A 46 8.98 -4.68 17.00
CA ILE A 46 9.73 -5.93 16.91
C ILE A 46 10.46 -6.21 18.23
N ALA A 47 11.12 -5.22 18.81
CA ALA A 47 11.85 -5.37 20.08
C ALA A 47 10.92 -5.84 21.20
N THR A 48 9.73 -5.24 21.28
CA THR A 48 8.70 -5.62 22.25
C THR A 48 8.22 -7.05 22.05
N HIS A 49 7.87 -7.42 20.82
CA HIS A 49 7.33 -8.75 20.51
C HIS A 49 8.38 -9.85 20.69
N MET A 50 9.61 -9.60 20.26
CA MET A 50 10.71 -10.56 20.34
C MET A 50 11.45 -10.54 21.69
N LYS A 51 11.06 -9.65 22.61
CA LYS A 51 11.73 -9.42 23.91
C LYS A 51 13.21 -9.06 23.76
N PHE A 52 13.55 -8.32 22.72
CA PHE A 52 14.88 -7.76 22.51
C PHE A 52 14.99 -6.34 23.09
N ARG A 53 16.23 -5.88 23.29
CA ARG A 53 16.49 -4.44 23.51
C ARG A 53 16.30 -3.69 22.19
N ALA A 54 15.71 -2.50 22.23
CA ALA A 54 15.49 -1.68 21.02
C ALA A 54 16.79 -1.43 20.23
N LYS A 55 17.90 -1.14 20.92
CA LYS A 55 19.23 -0.97 20.30
C LYS A 55 19.69 -2.22 19.53
N THR A 56 19.34 -3.41 20.00
CA THR A 56 19.65 -4.67 19.29
C THR A 56 18.94 -4.72 17.95
N VAL A 57 17.63 -4.42 17.93
CA VAL A 57 16.84 -4.46 16.69
C VAL A 57 17.29 -3.39 15.70
N LEU A 58 17.59 -2.18 16.18
CA LEU A 58 18.11 -1.10 15.33
C LEU A 58 19.41 -1.49 14.61
N GLY A 59 20.29 -2.25 15.28
CA GLY A 59 21.55 -2.73 14.72
C GLY A 59 21.45 -3.99 13.85
N LEU A 60 20.28 -4.60 13.71
CA LEU A 60 20.12 -5.79 12.88
C LEU A 60 20.31 -5.46 11.38
N PRO A 61 20.86 -6.41 10.59
CA PRO A 61 20.81 -6.32 9.12
C PRO A 61 19.37 -6.18 8.63
N ARG A 62 19.17 -5.47 7.50
CA ARG A 62 17.85 -5.26 6.90
C ARG A 62 17.09 -6.56 6.66
N GLU A 63 17.78 -7.59 6.13
CA GLU A 63 17.18 -8.91 5.91
C GLU A 63 16.54 -9.49 7.19
N LYS A 64 17.22 -9.34 8.34
CA LYS A 64 16.67 -9.80 9.63
C LYS A 64 15.50 -8.95 10.09
N LYS A 65 15.57 -7.63 9.90
CA LYS A 65 14.43 -6.73 10.18
C LYS A 65 13.21 -7.08 9.32
N THR A 66 13.40 -7.35 8.03
CA THR A 66 12.36 -7.86 7.12
C THR A 66 11.76 -9.16 7.63
N GLN A 67 12.59 -10.15 7.94
CA GLN A 67 12.14 -11.45 8.47
C GLN A 67 11.30 -11.32 9.74
N TYR A 68 11.67 -10.41 10.66
CA TYR A 68 10.88 -10.15 11.85
C TYR A 68 9.59 -9.39 11.56
N LEU A 69 9.64 -8.32 10.77
CA LEU A 69 8.48 -7.48 10.46
C LEU A 69 7.36 -8.28 9.79
N VAL A 70 7.67 -9.13 8.81
CA VAL A 70 6.64 -9.92 8.10
C VAL A 70 6.00 -11.01 8.96
N ARG A 71 6.68 -11.45 10.03
CA ARG A 71 6.21 -12.46 10.99
C ARG A 71 5.44 -11.85 12.15
N MET A 72 5.42 -10.51 12.28
CA MET A 72 4.67 -9.85 13.33
C MET A 72 3.17 -10.21 13.22
N PRO A 73 2.49 -10.53 14.33
CA PRO A 73 1.06 -10.82 14.30
C PRO A 73 0.21 -9.61 13.91
N ALA A 74 0.73 -8.41 14.19
CA ALA A 74 0.15 -7.13 13.80
C ALA A 74 1.26 -6.10 13.55
N VAL A 75 1.02 -5.22 12.60
CA VAL A 75 1.83 -4.05 12.27
C VAL A 75 0.92 -2.82 12.41
N SER A 76 1.46 -1.69 12.85
CA SER A 76 0.68 -0.45 12.94
C SER A 76 0.25 0.03 11.55
N ASP A 77 -0.82 0.83 11.50
CA ASP A 77 -1.26 1.40 10.23
C ASP A 77 -0.21 2.33 9.62
N ALA A 78 0.56 3.07 10.44
CA ALA A 78 1.62 3.95 9.94
C ALA A 78 2.73 3.17 9.21
N VAL A 79 3.24 2.09 9.83
CA VAL A 79 4.26 1.24 9.22
C VAL A 79 3.72 0.52 7.98
N ALA A 80 2.51 -0.02 8.06
CA ALA A 80 1.88 -0.70 6.93
C ALA A 80 1.62 0.26 5.75
N ALA A 81 1.15 1.48 6.02
CA ALA A 81 0.92 2.51 5.01
C ALA A 81 2.21 2.85 4.27
N ARG A 82 3.31 3.08 5.01
CA ARG A 82 4.62 3.36 4.39
C ARG A 82 5.14 2.20 3.56
N ALA A 83 5.04 0.97 4.05
CA ALA A 83 5.49 -0.19 3.28
C ALA A 83 4.68 -0.39 1.99
N LEU A 84 3.37 -0.14 2.02
CA LEU A 84 2.50 -0.20 0.84
C LEU A 84 2.85 0.90 -0.18
N VAL A 85 2.98 2.15 0.28
CA VAL A 85 3.40 3.28 -0.58
C VAL A 85 4.72 2.98 -1.28
N ASN A 86 5.74 2.56 -0.52
CA ASN A 86 7.07 2.31 -1.07
C ASN A 86 7.05 1.14 -2.07
N TYR A 87 6.24 0.10 -1.80
CA TYR A 87 6.05 -0.97 -2.77
C TYR A 87 5.48 -0.47 -4.10
N HIS A 88 4.45 0.38 -4.06
CA HIS A 88 3.86 0.97 -5.27
C HIS A 88 4.87 1.83 -6.04
N LEU A 89 5.58 2.70 -5.33
CA LEU A 89 6.57 3.60 -5.92
C LEU A 89 7.79 2.89 -6.50
N GLU A 90 8.12 1.69 -6.05
CA GLU A 90 9.30 0.98 -6.55
C GLU A 90 8.93 -0.11 -7.56
N ARG A 91 7.72 -0.69 -7.47
CA ARG A 91 7.32 -1.86 -8.26
C ARG A 91 6.16 -1.60 -9.21
N GLN A 92 5.37 -0.55 -9.00
CA GLN A 92 4.08 -0.37 -9.68
C GLN A 92 3.88 1.01 -10.30
N ARG A 93 4.94 1.84 -10.43
CA ARG A 93 4.86 3.18 -11.06
C ARG A 93 4.17 3.20 -12.43
N PRO A 94 4.44 2.26 -13.36
CA PRO A 94 3.74 2.27 -14.65
C PRO A 94 2.21 2.14 -14.51
N MET A 95 1.74 1.32 -13.57
CA MET A 95 0.31 1.16 -13.29
C MET A 95 -0.28 2.41 -12.62
N MET A 96 0.47 3.03 -11.70
CA MET A 96 0.06 4.28 -11.06
C MET A 96 -0.11 5.39 -12.11
N ALA A 97 0.88 5.55 -13.00
CA ALA A 97 0.83 6.49 -14.11
C ALA A 97 -0.34 6.21 -15.04
N ALA A 98 -0.50 4.97 -15.52
CA ALA A 98 -1.61 4.60 -16.41
C ALA A 98 -2.99 4.89 -15.80
N PHE A 99 -3.16 4.72 -14.48
CA PHE A 99 -4.39 5.08 -13.78
C PHE A 99 -4.64 6.59 -13.79
N LEU A 100 -3.61 7.38 -13.47
CA LEU A 100 -3.72 8.85 -13.42
C LEU A 100 -3.88 9.46 -14.82
N ASP A 101 -3.18 8.93 -15.83
CA ASP A 101 -3.36 9.26 -17.24
C ASP A 101 -4.81 9.02 -17.69
N ALA A 102 -5.41 7.87 -17.32
CA ALA A 102 -6.80 7.56 -17.66
C ALA A 102 -7.81 8.50 -16.97
N LEU A 103 -7.44 9.08 -15.82
CA LEU A 103 -8.23 10.11 -15.14
C LEU A 103 -7.98 11.52 -15.69
N GLY A 104 -6.92 11.71 -16.49
CA GLY A 104 -6.44 13.02 -16.91
C GLY A 104 -5.88 13.85 -15.76
N VAL A 105 -5.33 13.21 -14.72
CA VAL A 105 -4.70 13.87 -13.58
C VAL A 105 -3.23 14.07 -13.88
N ASP A 106 -2.76 15.32 -13.78
CA ASP A 106 -1.33 15.62 -13.97
C ASP A 106 -0.48 14.95 -12.88
N HIS A 107 0.61 14.33 -13.30
CA HIS A 107 1.46 13.56 -12.42
C HIS A 107 2.91 13.51 -12.90
N ASP A 108 3.85 13.38 -11.97
CA ASP A 108 5.23 13.01 -12.26
C ASP A 108 5.45 11.54 -11.87
N ASN A 109 5.54 10.67 -12.88
CA ASN A 109 5.89 9.25 -12.70
C ASN A 109 5.01 8.52 -11.64
N GLY A 110 3.69 8.75 -11.70
CA GLY A 110 2.70 8.18 -10.78
C GLY A 110 2.47 8.99 -9.49
N LEU A 111 3.16 10.11 -9.29
CA LEU A 111 2.98 11.00 -8.15
C LEU A 111 2.20 12.25 -8.57
N ILE A 112 1.12 12.55 -7.88
CA ILE A 112 0.36 13.78 -8.09
C ILE A 112 1.19 14.94 -7.51
N ASN A 113 1.47 15.95 -8.32
CA ASN A 113 2.27 17.12 -7.94
C ASN A 113 1.47 18.19 -7.18
N ASP A 114 0.14 18.12 -7.23
CA ASP A 114 -0.77 19.13 -6.69
C ASP A 114 -1.75 18.49 -5.70
N GLU A 115 -1.79 19.01 -4.46
CA GLU A 115 -2.73 18.60 -3.41
C GLU A 115 -4.19 18.97 -3.74
N THR A 116 -4.44 19.71 -4.84
CA THR A 116 -5.78 20.11 -5.29
C THR A 116 -6.47 19.10 -6.21
N ALA A 117 -5.99 17.84 -6.28
CA ALA A 117 -6.62 16.79 -7.07
C ALA A 117 -8.13 16.71 -6.75
N VAL A 118 -8.94 17.22 -7.68
CA VAL A 118 -10.39 17.24 -7.55
C VAL A 118 -10.86 15.79 -7.52
N LYS A 119 -11.72 15.46 -6.57
CA LYS A 119 -12.40 14.17 -6.50
C LYS A 119 -12.93 13.80 -7.89
N PRO A 120 -12.42 12.74 -8.53
CA PRO A 120 -12.86 12.36 -9.87
C PRO A 120 -14.35 12.01 -9.90
N GLU A 121 -15.00 12.24 -11.04
CA GLU A 121 -16.36 11.76 -11.27
C GLU A 121 -16.38 10.22 -11.25
N SER A 122 -17.43 9.64 -10.66
CA SER A 122 -17.59 8.18 -10.50
C SER A 122 -17.35 7.41 -11.81
N ASP A 123 -17.89 7.88 -12.93
CA ASP A 123 -17.80 7.20 -14.23
C ASP A 123 -16.36 7.18 -14.77
N LYS A 124 -15.60 8.27 -14.53
CA LYS A 124 -14.17 8.35 -14.89
C LYS A 124 -13.35 7.42 -14.00
N LEU A 125 -13.66 7.38 -12.72
CA LEU A 125 -12.99 6.49 -11.76
C LEU A 125 -13.19 5.01 -12.12
N GLN A 126 -14.42 4.63 -12.48
CA GLN A 126 -14.73 3.28 -12.95
C GLN A 126 -14.02 2.94 -14.26
N SER A 127 -13.98 3.89 -15.19
CA SER A 127 -13.30 3.72 -16.48
C SER A 127 -11.79 3.57 -16.32
N ALA A 128 -11.15 4.39 -15.47
CA ALA A 128 -9.72 4.30 -15.17
C ALA A 128 -9.36 2.99 -14.46
N ALA A 129 -10.16 2.56 -13.48
CA ALA A 129 -9.97 1.27 -12.82
C ALA A 129 -10.08 0.09 -13.80
N SER A 130 -11.01 0.17 -14.75
CA SER A 130 -11.18 -0.87 -15.79
C SER A 130 -10.00 -0.85 -16.79
N ALA A 131 -9.53 0.33 -17.18
CA ALA A 131 -8.40 0.47 -18.11
C ALA A 131 -7.10 -0.14 -17.58
N ILE A 132 -6.80 0.03 -16.28
CA ILE A 132 -5.64 -0.64 -15.67
C ILE A 132 -5.89 -2.14 -15.44
N ALA A 133 -7.13 -2.58 -15.21
CA ALA A 133 -7.45 -3.99 -15.06
C ALA A 133 -7.30 -4.80 -16.37
N GLU A 134 -7.36 -4.15 -17.53
CA GLU A 134 -7.08 -4.78 -18.82
C GLU A 134 -5.57 -4.97 -19.08
N GLN A 135 -4.72 -4.20 -18.41
CA GLN A 135 -3.28 -4.14 -18.69
C GLN A 135 -2.41 -4.78 -17.60
N TYR A 136 -2.90 -4.83 -16.37
CA TYR A 136 -2.13 -5.25 -15.20
C TYR A 136 -2.78 -6.45 -14.49
N PRO A 137 -2.00 -7.26 -13.75
CA PRO A 137 -2.55 -8.37 -12.99
C PRO A 137 -3.61 -7.91 -11.99
N ALA A 138 -4.72 -8.65 -11.90
CA ALA A 138 -5.87 -8.27 -11.07
C ALA A 138 -5.51 -8.08 -9.59
N GLU A 139 -4.54 -8.83 -9.06
CA GLU A 139 -4.06 -8.65 -7.69
C GLU A 139 -3.32 -7.33 -7.45
N ASP A 140 -2.55 -6.90 -8.45
CA ASP A 140 -1.77 -5.67 -8.37
C ASP A 140 -2.72 -4.47 -8.43
N VAL A 141 -3.70 -4.52 -9.33
CA VAL A 141 -4.79 -3.54 -9.42
C VAL A 141 -5.57 -3.47 -8.11
N ALA A 142 -6.01 -4.61 -7.58
CA ALA A 142 -6.75 -4.66 -6.31
C ALA A 142 -5.95 -4.07 -5.15
N LEU A 143 -4.65 -4.36 -5.07
CA LEU A 143 -3.75 -3.81 -4.06
C LEU A 143 -3.62 -2.29 -4.19
N TYR A 144 -3.40 -1.78 -5.41
CA TYR A 144 -3.25 -0.36 -5.66
C TYR A 144 -4.52 0.42 -5.33
N LEU A 145 -5.68 0.00 -5.85
CA LEU A 145 -6.95 0.66 -5.57
C LEU A 145 -7.29 0.61 -4.07
N SER A 146 -7.04 -0.51 -3.39
CA SER A 146 -7.19 -0.61 -1.93
C SER A 146 -6.29 0.37 -1.18
N THR A 147 -5.08 0.62 -1.70
CA THR A 147 -4.11 1.53 -1.08
C THR A 147 -4.56 2.98 -1.24
N LEU A 148 -5.10 3.37 -2.40
CA LEU A 148 -5.68 4.70 -2.61
C LEU A 148 -6.84 4.98 -1.66
N VAL A 149 -7.81 4.05 -1.55
CA VAL A 149 -8.92 4.16 -0.58
C VAL A 149 -8.40 4.29 0.85
N SER A 150 -7.32 3.58 1.19
CA SER A 150 -6.73 3.65 2.52
C SER A 150 -6.06 4.99 2.84
N GLN A 151 -5.52 5.69 1.84
CA GLN A 151 -4.78 6.93 2.01
C GLN A 151 -5.71 8.12 2.12
N ASP A 152 -6.70 8.18 1.23
CA ASP A 152 -7.67 9.25 1.17
C ASP A 152 -9.04 8.70 0.72
N PRO A 153 -9.85 8.24 1.69
CA PRO A 153 -11.19 7.76 1.40
C PRO A 153 -12.14 8.85 0.86
N ASP A 154 -11.87 10.13 1.13
CA ASP A 154 -12.72 11.23 0.66
C ASP A 154 -12.60 11.39 -0.86
N THR A 155 -11.37 11.26 -1.39
CA THR A 155 -11.09 11.30 -2.83
C THR A 155 -11.38 9.96 -3.51
N TRP A 156 -10.95 8.84 -2.92
CA TRP A 156 -10.89 7.53 -3.59
C TRP A 156 -11.94 6.53 -3.13
N GLY A 157 -12.80 6.87 -2.16
CA GLY A 157 -13.70 5.93 -1.49
C GLY A 157 -14.68 5.18 -2.41
N GLU A 158 -15.02 5.72 -3.58
CA GLU A 158 -15.89 5.05 -4.56
C GLU A 158 -15.23 3.82 -5.21
N LEU A 159 -13.89 3.76 -5.25
CA LEU A 159 -13.15 2.56 -5.66
C LEU A 159 -13.53 1.33 -4.83
N ALA A 160 -13.93 1.53 -3.56
CA ALA A 160 -14.32 0.46 -2.66
C ALA A 160 -15.53 -0.36 -3.14
N GLN A 161 -16.30 0.15 -4.11
CA GLN A 161 -17.47 -0.53 -4.66
C GLN A 161 -17.20 -1.20 -6.01
N LEU A 162 -16.01 -0.98 -6.59
CA LEU A 162 -15.67 -1.50 -7.90
C LEU A 162 -15.23 -2.96 -7.83
N PRO A 163 -15.58 -3.80 -8.83
CA PRO A 163 -15.20 -5.21 -8.83
C PRO A 163 -13.68 -5.42 -8.85
N GLN A 164 -12.93 -4.49 -9.44
CA GLN A 164 -11.46 -4.54 -9.53
C GLN A 164 -10.76 -4.50 -8.17
N ILE A 165 -11.42 -4.00 -7.11
CA ILE A 165 -10.82 -3.94 -5.78
C ILE A 165 -10.77 -5.31 -5.08
N THR A 166 -11.58 -6.25 -5.57
CA THR A 166 -11.54 -7.64 -5.14
C THR A 166 -10.76 -8.43 -6.16
N ALA A 167 -9.55 -8.86 -5.81
CA ALA A 167 -8.83 -9.81 -6.64
C ALA A 167 -9.71 -11.06 -6.83
N PRO A 168 -9.85 -11.60 -8.07
CA PRO A 168 -10.59 -12.84 -8.27
C PRO A 168 -10.00 -13.91 -7.35
N ALA A 169 -10.86 -14.66 -6.67
CA ALA A 169 -10.42 -15.76 -5.82
C ALA A 169 -9.53 -16.68 -6.67
N GLN A 170 -8.25 -16.76 -6.32
CA GLN A 170 -7.36 -17.74 -6.94
C GLN A 170 -7.92 -19.12 -6.62
N THR A 171 -8.59 -19.75 -7.59
CA THR A 171 -8.73 -21.20 -7.61
C THR A 171 -7.33 -21.77 -7.67
N ALA A 172 -6.84 -22.21 -6.51
CA ALA A 172 -5.66 -23.05 -6.38
C ALA A 172 -5.85 -24.40 -7.07
#